data_AF-M0MDS3-F1
#
_entry.id   AF-M0MDS3-F1
#
_cell.length_a   1.000
_cell.length_b   1.000
_cell.length_c   1.000
_cell.angle_alpha   90.00
_cell.angle_beta   90.00
_cell.angle_gamma   90.00
#
_symmetry.space_group_name_H-M   'P 1'
#
loop_
_entity.id
_entity.type
_entity.pdbx_description
1 polymer ?
#
loop_
_entity_poly.entity_id
_entity_poly.type
_entity_poly.pdbx_seq_one_letter_code
_entity_poly.pdbx_strand_id
1 'polypeptide(L)'
;MTFYDRDTELEALGRAHDSPTHELYVVYGRRRVGKTELLKRFCADRAHIYFLASQEAEHRQREKFVEQIASYVGDRVPRIESWDEAFDYLGEKLAAESIVVVIDEFPYLVAENDSLPSYVQSFVDEQLQDTDSMLVLCGSSVSAMEAEVLEHESPLYGRRTGQIDLQPFSFLQAREAIPYEFEEAVRSYAVTGGTPMYLTLFDYTQPLRENIRTHVLSPTAMLYNEPEFLLRTELRNPARYMSILEAIATGRTTPNEISGVTNIDSGPLSKYLRTLRQLRLIDREVPVTASRKQSKRSRYHVADEFLRFWFRYIEPNRSSIEQAPEMMLEELIEPDLPNHVATTFEDVAQEAIWAAIRRDELAPYAELGRWWYGEHEIDLVGLAPDDDRILLAECEWTAEPVGHALVDALRDDAEHVRWGSSTRDERFALVSKSGFVDGLEEDLGDHWSLFGASKLESLLAPANSS
;
A
#
# COMPACT_ATOMS: atom_id res chain seq x y z
N MET A 1 8.04 19.34 10.38
CA MET A 1 7.23 18.17 10.01
C MET A 1 8.14 16.96 10.19
N THR A 2 7.69 15.93 10.91
CA THR A 2 8.50 14.72 11.11
C THR A 2 8.39 13.84 9.88
N PHE A 3 9.53 13.38 9.36
CA PHE A 3 9.62 12.41 8.26
C PHE A 3 9.81 11.03 8.89
N TYR A 4 9.00 10.05 8.51
CA TYR A 4 9.00 8.70 9.08
C TYR A 4 9.40 7.68 8.01
N ASP A 5 10.21 6.69 8.38
CA ASP A 5 10.63 5.57 7.54
C ASP A 5 11.19 6.02 6.16
N ARG A 6 11.02 5.21 5.10
CA ARG A 6 11.48 5.43 3.71
C ARG A 6 12.99 5.40 3.49
N ASP A 7 13.75 4.83 4.42
CA ASP A 7 15.21 4.71 4.27
C ASP A 7 15.60 3.91 3.03
N THR A 8 14.89 2.81 2.76
CA THR A 8 15.15 1.97 1.57
C THR A 8 14.92 2.74 0.27
N GLU A 9 13.84 3.51 0.18
CA GLU A 9 13.52 4.32 -0.99
C GLU A 9 14.50 5.50 -1.16
N LEU A 10 14.89 6.17 -0.06
CA LEU A 10 15.90 7.22 -0.08
C LEU A 10 17.28 6.70 -0.48
N GLU A 11 17.69 5.53 0.04
CA GLU A 11 18.92 4.87 -0.36
C GLU A 11 18.90 4.47 -1.84
N ALA A 12 17.77 3.99 -2.36
CA ALA A 12 17.65 3.63 -3.77
C ALA A 12 17.81 4.86 -4.68
N LEU A 13 17.15 5.97 -4.35
CA LEU A 13 17.33 7.24 -5.05
C LEU A 13 18.76 7.79 -4.93
N GLY A 14 19.36 7.66 -3.75
CA GLY A 14 20.76 8.05 -3.52
C GLY A 14 21.74 7.24 -4.36
N ARG A 15 21.59 5.90 -4.39
CA ARG A 15 22.41 5.02 -5.23
C ARG A 15 22.29 5.34 -6.72
N ALA A 16 21.09 5.67 -7.20
CA ALA A 16 20.89 6.11 -8.57
C ALA A 16 21.61 7.44 -8.83
N HIS A 17 21.40 8.44 -7.97
CA HIS A 17 22.07 9.74 -8.11
C HIS A 17 23.60 9.67 -8.11
N ASP A 18 24.18 8.77 -7.31
CA ASP A 18 25.64 8.60 -7.21
C ASP A 18 26.22 7.76 -8.37
N SER A 19 25.38 7.29 -9.30
CA SER A 19 25.77 6.56 -10.51
C SER A 19 26.61 7.46 -11.43
N PRO A 20 27.69 6.94 -12.06
CA PRO A 20 28.55 7.72 -12.96
C PRO A 20 27.95 7.87 -14.37
N THR A 21 26.64 7.75 -14.51
CA THR A 21 25.90 7.84 -15.78
C THR A 21 24.56 8.51 -15.52
N HIS A 22 23.90 8.95 -16.59
CA HIS A 22 22.53 9.43 -16.50
C HIS A 22 21.57 8.44 -15.84
N GLU A 23 20.52 8.98 -15.23
CA GLU A 23 19.45 8.19 -14.61
C GLU A 23 18.07 8.71 -15.05
N LEU A 24 17.21 7.80 -15.48
CA LEU A 24 15.77 8.04 -15.63
C LEU A 24 15.03 7.20 -14.60
N TYR A 25 14.62 7.84 -13.50
CA TYR A 25 14.03 7.17 -12.36
C TYR A 25 12.53 7.45 -12.24
N VAL A 26 11.73 6.40 -12.01
CA VAL A 26 10.27 6.54 -11.94
C VAL A 26 9.79 6.36 -10.49
N VAL A 27 9.06 7.33 -9.94
CA VAL A 27 8.48 7.24 -8.59
C VAL A 27 6.97 7.36 -8.67
N TYR A 28 6.24 6.28 -8.41
CA TYR A 28 4.78 6.27 -8.55
C TYR A 28 4.13 5.55 -7.38
N GLY A 29 2.83 5.69 -7.24
CA GLY A 29 2.07 5.13 -6.13
C GLY A 29 0.82 5.96 -5.86
N ARG A 30 -0.11 5.42 -5.06
CA ARG A 30 -1.40 6.07 -4.81
C ARG A 30 -1.24 7.48 -4.20
N ARG A 31 -2.29 8.30 -4.28
CA ARG A 31 -2.32 9.58 -3.57
C ARG A 31 -2.03 9.37 -2.08
N ARG A 32 -1.35 10.36 -1.45
CA ARG A 32 -1.09 10.45 0.00
C ARG A 32 -0.06 9.49 0.60
N VAL A 33 0.55 8.62 -0.19
CA VAL A 33 1.65 7.73 0.23
C VAL A 33 2.99 8.44 0.48
N GLY A 34 3.06 9.76 0.31
CA GLY A 34 4.24 10.56 0.68
C GLY A 34 5.26 10.82 -0.44
N LYS A 35 4.94 10.56 -1.72
CA LYS A 35 5.86 10.74 -2.87
C LYS A 35 6.53 12.11 -2.93
N THR A 36 5.75 13.20 -2.88
CA THR A 36 6.28 14.57 -2.92
C THR A 36 7.20 14.85 -1.75
N GLU A 37 6.90 14.33 -0.56
CA GLU A 37 7.75 14.53 0.62
C GLU A 37 9.04 13.71 0.51
N LEU A 38 8.97 12.46 0.03
CA LEU A 38 10.14 11.63 -0.28
C LEU A 38 11.08 12.34 -1.26
N LEU A 39 10.55 12.87 -2.36
CA LEU A 39 11.34 13.55 -3.38
C LEU A 39 11.92 14.88 -2.89
N LYS A 40 11.15 15.66 -2.11
CA LYS A 40 11.68 16.86 -1.45
C LYS A 40 12.80 16.54 -0.48
N ARG A 41 12.65 15.49 0.33
CA ARG A 41 13.67 15.03 1.27
C ARG A 41 14.93 14.60 0.55
N PHE A 42 14.79 13.85 -0.55
CA PHE A 42 15.88 13.48 -1.43
C PHE A 42 16.55 14.71 -2.08
N CYS A 43 15.79 15.70 -2.53
CA CYS A 43 16.35 16.88 -3.19
C CYS A 43 16.98 17.92 -2.23
N ALA A 44 16.64 17.88 -0.93
CA ALA A 44 16.98 18.94 0.03
C ALA A 44 18.46 19.33 0.07
N ASP A 45 19.36 18.36 -0.08
CA ASP A 45 20.82 18.54 -0.03
C ASP A 45 21.48 18.40 -1.42
N ARG A 46 20.71 18.52 -2.50
CA ARG A 46 21.15 18.30 -3.88
C ARG A 46 20.81 19.48 -4.79
N ALA A 47 21.65 19.73 -5.78
CA ALA A 47 21.35 20.67 -6.86
C ALA A 47 20.17 20.13 -7.68
N HIS A 48 19.04 20.86 -7.72
CA HIS A 48 17.83 20.34 -8.34
C HIS A 48 16.89 21.39 -8.93
N ILE A 49 16.12 20.96 -9.93
CA ILE A 49 14.92 21.62 -10.43
C ILE A 49 13.71 20.75 -10.07
N TYR A 50 12.71 21.33 -9.41
CA TYR A 50 11.47 20.64 -9.05
C TYR A 50 10.28 21.28 -9.75
N PHE A 51 9.75 20.61 -10.77
CA PHE A 51 8.55 21.01 -11.49
C PHE A 51 7.35 20.19 -11.03
N LEU A 52 6.34 20.86 -10.50
CA LEU A 52 5.06 20.26 -10.16
C LEU A 52 4.06 20.56 -11.28
N ALA A 53 3.70 19.53 -12.04
CA ALA A 53 2.64 19.62 -13.04
C ALA A 53 1.28 19.77 -12.35
N SER A 54 0.36 20.45 -13.03
CA SER A 54 -1.01 20.71 -12.56
C SER A 54 -2.01 20.49 -13.69
N GLN A 55 -3.31 20.47 -13.36
CA GLN A 55 -4.37 20.43 -14.37
C GLN A 55 -4.55 21.82 -14.99
N GLU A 56 -3.61 22.20 -15.86
CA GLU A 56 -3.59 23.47 -16.58
C GLU A 56 -3.34 23.24 -18.07
N ALA A 57 -3.78 24.20 -18.88
CA ALA A 57 -3.55 24.17 -20.32
C ALA A 57 -2.05 24.01 -20.63
N GLU A 58 -1.74 23.13 -21.58
CA GLU A 58 -0.39 22.73 -21.96
C GLU A 58 0.62 23.89 -22.05
N HIS A 59 0.27 24.98 -22.75
CA HIS A 59 1.16 26.14 -22.92
C HIS A 59 1.60 26.78 -21.60
N ARG A 60 0.72 26.84 -20.59
CA ARG A 60 1.06 27.42 -19.28
C ARG A 60 2.00 26.52 -18.49
N GLN A 61 1.81 25.20 -18.58
CA GLN A 61 2.69 24.25 -17.92
C GLN A 61 4.09 24.31 -18.53
N ARG A 62 4.17 24.39 -19.85
CA ARG A 62 5.43 24.58 -20.57
C ARG A 62 6.13 25.88 -20.19
N GLU A 63 5.41 27.01 -20.19
CA GLU A 63 5.95 28.32 -19.77
C GLU A 63 6.53 28.25 -18.35
N LYS A 64 5.79 27.68 -17.40
CA LYS A 64 6.25 27.49 -16.02
C LYS A 64 7.50 26.61 -15.91
N PHE A 65 7.55 25.52 -16.68
CA PHE A 65 8.71 24.63 -16.70
C PHE A 65 9.97 25.37 -17.19
N VAL A 66 9.85 26.10 -18.30
CA VAL A 66 10.95 26.90 -18.86
C VAL A 66 11.36 28.02 -17.91
N GLU A 67 10.41 28.71 -17.27
CA GLU A 67 10.67 29.73 -16.25
C GLU A 67 11.45 29.16 -15.06
N GLN A 68 11.12 27.95 -14.60
CA GLN A 68 11.85 27.29 -13.51
C GLN A 68 13.29 26.94 -13.91
N ILE A 69 13.49 26.40 -15.12
CA ILE A 69 14.84 26.11 -15.63
C ILE A 69 15.66 27.39 -15.70
N ALA A 70 15.12 28.43 -16.35
CA ALA A 70 15.81 29.71 -16.49
C ALA A 70 16.11 30.36 -15.12
N SER A 71 15.17 30.30 -14.18
CA SER A 71 15.38 30.81 -12.83
C SER A 71 16.47 30.06 -12.07
N TYR A 72 16.58 28.74 -12.25
CA TYR A 72 17.60 27.92 -11.59
C TYR A 72 19.01 28.29 -12.07
N VAL A 73 19.20 28.39 -13.40
CA VAL A 73 20.50 28.74 -13.99
C VAL A 73 20.80 30.25 -14.02
N GLY A 74 19.85 31.10 -13.60
CA GLY A 74 19.99 32.56 -13.65
C GLY A 74 19.97 33.16 -15.06
N ASP A 75 19.28 32.52 -16.00
CA ASP A 75 19.17 32.91 -17.41
C ASP A 75 17.89 33.73 -17.68
N ARG A 76 17.83 34.39 -18.84
CA ARG A 76 16.58 34.99 -19.33
C ARG A 76 15.67 33.89 -19.83
N VAL A 77 14.38 33.98 -19.49
CA VAL A 77 13.36 33.05 -19.96
C VAL A 77 13.29 33.10 -21.50
N PRO A 78 13.65 32.02 -22.21
CA PRO A 78 13.53 31.97 -23.67
C PRO A 78 12.06 31.88 -24.09
N ARG A 79 11.78 32.28 -25.34
CA ARG A 79 10.47 32.05 -25.94
C ARG A 79 10.47 30.66 -26.57
N ILE A 80 9.65 29.77 -26.02
CA ILE A 80 9.56 28.36 -26.41
C ILE A 80 8.11 28.03 -26.78
N GLU A 81 7.92 27.43 -27.96
CA GLU A 81 6.59 27.20 -28.55
C GLU A 81 6.11 25.74 -28.40
N SER A 82 7.00 24.81 -28.03
CA SER A 82 6.71 23.38 -27.92
C SER A 82 7.54 22.66 -26.83
N TRP A 83 7.11 21.47 -26.42
CA TRP A 83 7.76 20.73 -25.32
C TRP A 83 9.12 20.14 -25.70
N ASP A 84 9.31 19.74 -26.96
CA ASP A 84 10.62 19.37 -27.50
C ASP A 84 11.64 20.51 -27.33
N GLU A 85 11.29 21.73 -27.74
CA GLU A 85 12.14 22.92 -27.52
C GLU A 85 12.40 23.18 -26.02
N ALA A 86 11.44 22.89 -25.15
CA ALA A 86 11.60 23.02 -23.70
C ALA A 86 12.59 22.00 -23.12
N PHE A 87 12.54 20.75 -23.60
CA PHE A 87 13.51 19.72 -23.22
C PHE A 87 14.89 19.97 -23.83
N ASP A 88 14.97 20.49 -25.06
CA ASP A 88 16.23 20.93 -25.66
C ASP A 88 16.90 22.01 -24.81
N TYR A 89 16.13 23.02 -24.39
CA TYR A 89 16.62 24.05 -23.48
C TYR A 89 17.11 23.47 -22.15
N LEU A 90 16.41 22.48 -21.60
CA LEU A 90 16.87 21.76 -20.41
C LEU A 90 18.21 21.05 -20.68
N GLY A 91 18.32 20.29 -21.78
CA GLY A 91 19.51 19.53 -22.12
C GLY A 91 20.75 20.39 -22.29
N GLU A 92 20.60 21.56 -22.92
CA GLU A 92 21.67 22.57 -23.00
C GLU A 92 22.20 22.98 -21.61
N LYS A 93 21.33 23.04 -20.60
CA LYS A 93 21.74 23.38 -19.22
C LYS A 93 22.38 22.19 -18.51
N LEU A 94 21.84 20.99 -18.68
CA LEU A 94 22.39 19.77 -18.08
C LEU A 94 23.77 19.41 -18.60
N ALA A 95 24.11 19.83 -19.83
CA ALA A 95 25.45 19.67 -20.37
C ALA A 95 26.53 20.49 -19.63
N ALA A 96 26.13 21.52 -18.88
CA ALA A 96 27.04 22.39 -18.12
C ALA A 96 27.17 21.99 -16.65
N GLU A 97 26.13 21.41 -16.06
CA GLU A 97 26.06 21.05 -14.64
C GLU A 97 25.18 19.81 -14.46
N SER A 98 25.66 18.81 -13.70
CA SER A 98 24.83 17.67 -13.30
C SER A 98 23.88 18.08 -12.17
N ILE A 99 22.59 17.89 -12.40
CA ILE A 99 21.53 18.22 -11.44
C ILE A 99 20.44 17.15 -11.43
N VAL A 100 19.62 17.15 -10.38
CA VAL A 100 18.39 16.36 -10.33
C VAL A 100 17.23 17.18 -10.91
N VAL A 101 16.51 16.62 -11.86
CA VAL A 101 15.28 17.22 -12.41
C VAL A 101 14.09 16.36 -11.99
N VAL A 102 13.18 16.90 -11.21
CA VAL A 102 11.94 16.21 -10.81
C VAL A 102 10.77 16.80 -11.59
N ILE A 103 10.01 15.94 -12.28
CA ILE A 103 8.70 16.26 -12.85
C ILE A 103 7.66 15.49 -12.03
N ASP A 104 7.04 16.18 -11.08
CA ASP A 104 5.99 15.65 -10.20
C ASP A 104 4.61 15.79 -10.86
N GLU A 105 3.76 14.80 -10.65
CA GLU A 105 2.48 14.59 -11.34
C GLU A 105 2.58 14.61 -12.88
N PHE A 106 3.60 13.96 -13.44
CA PHE A 106 3.79 13.73 -14.89
C PHE A 106 2.51 13.31 -15.64
N PRO A 107 1.60 12.49 -15.08
CA PRO A 107 0.32 12.17 -15.73
C PRO A 107 -0.52 13.39 -16.13
N TYR A 108 -0.41 14.54 -15.45
CA TYR A 108 -1.14 15.75 -15.86
C TYR A 108 -0.58 16.38 -17.13
N LEU A 109 0.71 16.21 -17.41
CA LEU A 109 1.28 16.68 -18.67
C LEU A 109 0.88 15.77 -19.83
N VAL A 110 0.94 14.44 -19.62
CA VAL A 110 0.56 13.45 -20.64
C VAL A 110 -0.93 13.57 -20.99
N ALA A 111 -1.80 13.78 -20.00
CA ALA A 111 -3.24 13.95 -20.23
C ALA A 111 -3.60 15.12 -21.15
N GLU A 112 -2.74 16.13 -21.25
CA GLU A 112 -2.92 17.28 -22.16
C GLU A 112 -2.16 17.09 -23.48
N ASN A 113 -1.10 16.27 -23.51
CA ASN A 113 -0.31 15.99 -24.70
C ASN A 113 0.23 14.54 -24.71
N ASP A 114 -0.45 13.67 -25.46
CA ASP A 114 -0.08 12.25 -25.62
C ASP A 114 1.29 12.04 -26.30
N SER A 115 1.88 13.07 -26.94
CA SER A 115 3.21 12.98 -27.55
C SER A 115 4.35 13.22 -26.54
N LEU A 116 4.03 13.68 -25.33
CA LEU A 116 5.03 14.03 -24.32
C LEU A 116 5.99 12.89 -23.95
N PRO A 117 5.55 11.62 -23.77
CA PRO A 117 6.48 10.51 -23.53
C PRO A 117 7.51 10.36 -24.65
N SER A 118 7.15 10.67 -25.90
CA SER A 118 8.09 10.62 -27.04
C SER A 118 9.10 11.76 -26.98
N TYR A 119 8.69 12.97 -26.57
CA TYR A 119 9.62 14.09 -26.39
C TYR A 119 10.62 13.81 -25.25
N VAL A 120 10.15 13.24 -24.14
CA VAL A 120 11.03 12.79 -23.05
C VAL A 120 11.97 11.68 -23.53
N GLN A 121 11.49 10.75 -24.37
CA GLN A 121 12.35 9.73 -24.94
C GLN A 121 13.48 10.36 -25.78
N SER A 122 13.17 11.29 -26.69
CA SER A 122 14.18 12.00 -27.48
C SER A 122 15.17 12.75 -26.60
N PHE A 123 14.69 13.47 -25.58
CA PHE A 123 15.55 14.13 -24.59
C PHE A 123 16.52 13.16 -23.90
N VAL A 124 16.03 12.00 -23.49
CA VAL A 124 16.87 10.96 -22.86
C VAL A 124 17.87 10.38 -23.85
N ASP A 125 17.39 10.05 -25.05
CA ASP A 125 18.15 9.39 -26.12
C ASP A 125 19.14 10.33 -26.84
N GLU A 126 19.10 11.64 -26.63
CA GLU A 126 19.98 12.60 -27.34
C GLU A 126 20.76 13.55 -26.43
N GLN A 127 20.29 13.82 -25.20
CA GLN A 127 20.87 14.85 -24.35
C GLN A 127 21.17 14.34 -22.94
N LEU A 128 20.18 13.75 -22.25
CA LEU A 128 20.38 13.31 -20.87
C LEU A 128 21.49 12.25 -20.77
N GLN A 129 21.57 11.33 -21.74
CA GLN A 129 22.53 10.22 -21.68
C GLN A 129 24.01 10.62 -21.68
N ASP A 130 24.30 11.81 -22.20
CA ASP A 130 25.64 12.38 -22.26
C ASP A 130 25.99 13.19 -20.99
N THR A 131 25.16 13.09 -19.96
CA THR A 131 25.32 13.79 -18.67
C THR A 131 25.31 12.80 -17.50
N ASP A 132 25.76 13.27 -16.34
CA ASP A 132 25.60 12.58 -15.06
C ASP A 132 24.33 13.05 -14.32
N SER A 133 23.36 13.62 -15.04
CA SER A 133 22.12 14.16 -14.44
C SER A 133 21.08 13.07 -14.22
N MET A 134 20.15 13.34 -13.29
CA MET A 134 19.05 12.43 -12.97
C MET A 134 17.70 13.09 -13.30
N LEU A 135 16.92 12.46 -14.16
CA LEU A 135 15.52 12.81 -14.40
C LEU A 135 14.62 11.89 -13.56
N VAL A 136 13.77 12.46 -12.73
CA VAL A 136 12.77 11.75 -11.93
C VAL A 136 11.37 12.09 -12.45
N LEU A 137 10.65 11.06 -12.93
CA LEU A 137 9.24 11.19 -13.29
C LEU A 137 8.37 10.63 -12.16
N CYS A 138 7.48 11.46 -11.62
CA CYS A 138 6.59 11.09 -10.52
C CYS A 138 5.11 11.23 -10.87
N GLY A 139 4.26 10.37 -10.32
CA GLY A 139 2.82 10.46 -10.54
C GLY A 139 1.96 9.72 -9.52
N SER A 140 0.82 10.33 -9.15
CA SER A 140 -0.14 9.71 -8.23
C SER A 140 -1.16 8.78 -8.90
N SER A 141 -1.37 8.94 -10.21
CA SER A 141 -2.20 8.02 -10.99
C SER A 141 -1.37 6.80 -11.37
N VAL A 142 -1.51 5.73 -10.58
CA VAL A 142 -0.81 4.45 -10.82
C VAL A 142 -1.09 3.93 -12.22
N SER A 143 -2.35 3.92 -12.66
CA SER A 143 -2.72 3.41 -13.97
C SER A 143 -2.14 4.23 -15.13
N ALA A 144 -2.04 5.55 -14.98
CA ALA A 144 -1.41 6.39 -16.00
C ALA A 144 0.10 6.19 -16.02
N MET A 145 0.76 6.12 -14.85
CA MET A 145 2.19 5.83 -14.81
C MET A 145 2.51 4.44 -15.38
N GLU A 146 1.68 3.44 -15.10
CA GLU A 146 1.81 2.11 -15.67
C GLU A 146 1.70 2.16 -17.20
N ALA A 147 0.64 2.74 -17.76
CA ALA A 147 0.42 2.81 -19.21
C ALA A 147 1.47 3.66 -19.94
N GLU A 148 1.76 4.87 -19.43
CA GLU A 148 2.53 5.87 -20.17
C GLU A 148 4.04 5.75 -19.98
N VAL A 149 4.50 5.04 -18.93
CA VAL A 149 5.93 4.96 -18.58
C VAL A 149 6.43 3.51 -18.42
N LEU A 150 5.62 2.61 -17.87
CA LEU A 150 6.09 1.28 -17.44
C LEU A 150 5.66 0.13 -18.35
N GLU A 151 4.66 0.30 -19.21
CA GLU A 151 4.21 -0.72 -20.16
C GLU A 151 5.16 -0.84 -21.36
N HIS A 152 5.24 -2.03 -21.97
CA HIS A 152 6.18 -2.31 -23.05
C HIS A 152 5.97 -1.44 -24.30
N GLU A 153 4.74 -0.96 -24.51
CA GLU A 153 4.39 -0.07 -25.62
C GLU A 153 4.79 1.39 -25.35
N SER A 154 5.15 1.75 -24.11
CA SER A 154 5.60 3.10 -23.77
C SER A 154 6.95 3.42 -24.42
N PRO A 155 7.12 4.63 -25.00
CA PRO A 155 8.40 5.18 -25.44
C PRO A 155 9.52 5.08 -24.38
N LEU A 156 9.15 5.18 -23.09
CA LEU A 156 10.09 5.25 -21.97
C LEU A 156 10.45 3.88 -21.39
N TYR A 157 9.80 2.79 -21.80
CA TYR A 157 9.96 1.46 -21.21
C TYR A 157 11.43 1.04 -21.08
N GLY A 158 12.18 1.08 -22.17
CA GLY A 158 13.57 0.62 -22.20
C GLY A 158 14.60 1.60 -21.64
N ARG A 159 14.19 2.81 -21.21
CA ARG A 159 15.11 3.89 -20.81
C ARG A 159 15.17 4.09 -19.30
N ARG A 160 14.19 3.58 -18.56
CA ARG A 160 14.20 3.69 -17.09
C ARG A 160 15.39 2.93 -16.51
N THR A 161 16.12 3.57 -15.62
CA THR A 161 17.26 2.99 -14.90
C THR A 161 16.85 2.44 -13.55
N GLY A 162 15.77 2.96 -12.98
CA GLY A 162 15.17 2.43 -11.77
C GLY A 162 13.72 2.89 -11.57
N GLN A 163 13.05 2.27 -10.61
CA GLN A 163 11.69 2.63 -10.24
C GLN A 163 11.41 2.36 -8.76
N ILE A 164 10.57 3.21 -8.16
CA ILE A 164 9.97 3.00 -6.84
C ILE A 164 8.45 3.02 -7.02
N ASP A 165 7.84 1.91 -6.62
CA ASP A 165 6.41 1.81 -6.44
C ASP A 165 6.07 2.05 -4.96
N LEU A 166 5.86 3.31 -4.60
CA LEU A 166 5.70 3.75 -3.22
C LEU A 166 4.34 3.28 -2.66
N GLN A 167 4.39 2.25 -1.82
CA GLN A 167 3.21 1.71 -1.12
C GLN A 167 2.91 2.49 0.16
N PRO A 168 1.67 2.44 0.68
CA PRO A 168 1.41 2.71 2.09
C PRO A 168 2.36 1.92 3.00
N PHE A 169 2.59 2.41 4.20
CA PHE A 169 3.41 1.71 5.19
C PHE A 169 2.79 0.36 5.56
N SER A 170 3.63 -0.66 5.70
CA SER A 170 3.29 -1.85 6.50
C SER A 170 3.01 -1.46 7.96
N PHE A 171 2.45 -2.36 8.76
CA PHE A 171 2.29 -2.09 10.20
C PHE A 171 3.64 -1.81 10.85
N LEU A 172 4.67 -2.62 10.53
CA LEU A 172 6.05 -2.44 10.99
C LEU A 172 6.58 -1.02 10.72
N GLN A 173 6.38 -0.50 9.52
CA GLN A 173 6.81 0.86 9.17
C GLN A 173 5.94 1.93 9.85
N ALA A 174 4.63 1.70 9.95
CA ALA A 174 3.71 2.62 10.60
C ALA A 174 3.93 2.74 12.11
N ARG A 175 4.57 1.74 12.76
CA ARG A 175 4.92 1.79 14.19
C ARG A 175 5.72 3.02 14.58
N GLU A 176 6.58 3.54 13.70
CA GLU A 176 7.32 4.78 13.96
C GLU A 176 6.41 6.00 14.12
N ALA A 177 5.28 6.01 13.39
CA ALA A 177 4.31 7.10 13.42
C ALA A 177 3.19 6.89 14.46
N ILE A 178 2.99 5.66 14.96
CA ILE A 178 1.95 5.28 15.92
C ILE A 178 2.61 4.99 17.29
N PRO A 179 2.87 6.02 18.14
CA PRO A 179 3.54 5.84 19.43
C PRO A 179 2.62 5.28 20.54
N TYR A 180 1.62 4.47 20.17
CA TYR A 180 0.84 3.68 21.13
C TYR A 180 1.57 2.38 21.50
N GLU A 181 1.16 1.81 22.64
CA GLU A 181 1.46 0.43 23.02
C GLU A 181 0.98 -0.55 21.94
N PHE A 182 1.63 -1.71 21.82
CA PHE A 182 1.43 -2.63 20.69
C PHE A 182 -0.04 -2.90 20.34
N GLU A 183 -0.87 -3.26 21.32
CA GLU A 183 -2.28 -3.57 21.08
C GLU A 183 -3.05 -2.36 20.50
N GLU A 184 -2.92 -1.20 21.14
CA GLU A 184 -3.61 0.02 20.71
C GLU A 184 -3.04 0.53 19.38
N ALA A 185 -1.77 0.25 19.09
CA ALA A 185 -1.17 0.54 17.80
C ALA A 185 -1.77 -0.32 16.68
N VAL A 186 -1.98 -1.62 16.90
CA VAL A 186 -2.69 -2.50 15.93
C VAL A 186 -4.12 -1.99 15.72
N ARG A 187 -4.83 -1.62 16.79
CA ARG A 187 -6.18 -1.04 16.69
C ARG A 187 -6.18 0.27 15.90
N SER A 188 -5.21 1.16 16.14
CA SER A 188 -5.07 2.40 15.38
C SER A 188 -4.77 2.13 13.91
N TYR A 189 -3.87 1.20 13.61
CA TYR A 189 -3.51 0.82 12.25
C TYR A 189 -4.70 0.19 11.49
N ALA A 190 -5.53 -0.62 12.17
CA ALA A 190 -6.76 -1.13 11.58
C ALA A 190 -7.77 -0.02 11.22
N VAL A 191 -7.67 1.16 11.84
CA VAL A 191 -8.49 2.33 11.50
C VAL A 191 -7.84 3.19 10.43
N THR A 192 -6.54 3.50 10.54
CA THR A 192 -5.87 4.47 9.65
C THR A 192 -5.16 3.85 8.46
N GLY A 193 -4.81 2.57 8.54
CA GLY A 193 -3.88 1.90 7.64
C GLY A 193 -2.50 2.54 7.61
N GLY A 194 -1.75 2.20 6.56
CA GLY A 194 -0.39 2.67 6.34
C GLY A 194 -0.24 3.99 5.60
N THR A 195 -1.34 4.66 5.22
CA THR A 195 -1.25 5.89 4.43
C THR A 195 -0.71 7.02 5.32
N PRO A 196 0.50 7.59 5.04
CA PRO A 196 1.17 8.57 5.92
C PRO A 196 0.29 9.76 6.29
N MET A 197 -0.48 10.28 5.33
CA MET A 197 -1.36 11.41 5.59
C MET A 197 -2.43 11.09 6.65
N TYR A 198 -3.00 9.88 6.65
CA TYR A 198 -4.03 9.49 7.63
C TYR A 198 -3.42 9.33 9.03
N LEU A 199 -2.25 8.70 9.11
CA LEU A 199 -1.48 8.54 10.35
C LEU A 199 -1.20 9.91 11.00
N THR A 200 -0.74 10.89 10.22
CA THR A 200 -0.39 12.22 10.75
C THR A 200 -1.57 13.09 11.18
N LEU A 201 -2.81 12.68 10.91
CA LEU A 201 -4.00 13.41 11.36
C LEU A 201 -4.40 13.07 12.79
N PHE A 202 -3.99 11.92 13.32
CA PHE A 202 -4.31 11.51 14.69
C PHE A 202 -3.40 12.24 15.70
N ASP A 203 -3.98 12.65 16.82
CA ASP A 203 -3.24 13.08 18.00
C ASP A 203 -3.00 11.86 18.89
N TYR A 204 -1.80 11.27 18.78
CA TYR A 204 -1.44 10.08 19.55
C TYR A 204 -1.19 10.35 21.05
N THR A 205 -1.41 11.58 21.54
CA THR A 205 -1.51 11.84 22.99
C THR A 205 -2.92 11.57 23.54
N GLN A 206 -3.92 11.46 22.66
CA GLN A 206 -5.29 11.11 23.00
C GLN A 206 -5.53 9.60 22.84
N PRO A 207 -6.53 9.02 23.53
CA PRO A 207 -6.99 7.66 23.27
C PRO A 207 -7.52 7.48 21.84
N LEU A 208 -7.42 6.27 21.26
CA LEU A 208 -7.90 5.98 19.90
C LEU A 208 -9.37 6.39 19.69
N ARG A 209 -10.22 6.17 20.71
CA ARG A 209 -11.62 6.57 20.71
C ARG A 209 -11.79 8.06 20.36
N GLU A 210 -10.98 8.92 20.96
CA GLU A 210 -11.06 10.36 20.74
C GLU A 210 -10.60 10.73 19.33
N ASN A 211 -9.57 10.04 18.80
CA ASN A 211 -9.13 10.22 17.42
C ASN A 211 -10.21 9.81 16.41
N ILE A 212 -10.87 8.67 16.60
CA ILE A 212 -11.99 8.23 15.75
C ILE A 212 -13.09 9.29 15.78
N ARG A 213 -13.50 9.73 16.97
CA ARG A 213 -14.54 10.74 17.15
C ARG A 213 -14.23 12.04 16.42
N THR A 214 -13.05 12.59 16.65
CA THR A 214 -12.69 13.94 16.20
C THR A 214 -12.25 13.97 14.74
N HIS A 215 -11.48 12.97 14.29
CA HIS A 215 -10.90 12.98 12.94
C HIS A 215 -11.68 12.16 11.92
N VAL A 216 -12.47 11.16 12.33
CA VAL A 216 -13.18 10.26 11.41
C VAL A 216 -14.69 10.49 11.41
N LEU A 217 -15.32 10.63 12.59
CA LEU A 217 -16.78 10.76 12.71
C LEU A 217 -17.29 12.21 12.59
N SER A 218 -16.39 13.20 12.62
CA SER A 218 -16.78 14.60 12.49
C SER A 218 -17.00 14.98 11.01
N PRO A 219 -18.18 15.50 10.61
CA PRO A 219 -18.44 15.92 9.23
C PRO A 219 -17.51 17.02 8.71
N THR A 220 -16.88 17.78 9.62
CA THR A 220 -15.90 18.82 9.29
C THR A 220 -14.47 18.29 9.20
N ALA A 221 -14.22 17.06 9.64
CA ALA A 221 -12.91 16.45 9.58
C ALA A 221 -12.59 15.94 8.18
N MET A 222 -11.30 15.95 7.86
CA MET A 222 -10.82 15.61 6.52
C MET A 222 -11.10 14.15 6.16
N LEU A 223 -10.92 13.22 7.11
CA LEU A 223 -11.11 11.79 6.86
C LEU A 223 -12.58 11.42 6.60
N TYR A 224 -13.54 12.18 7.14
CA TYR A 224 -14.97 11.88 6.96
C TYR A 224 -15.41 11.86 5.49
N ASN A 225 -14.84 12.74 4.66
CA ASN A 225 -15.15 12.83 3.21
C ASN A 225 -14.07 12.22 2.32
N GLU A 226 -13.04 11.62 2.92
CA GLU A 226 -11.83 11.30 2.19
C GLU A 226 -12.00 10.27 1.08
N PRO A 227 -12.60 9.09 1.34
CA PRO A 227 -12.75 8.06 0.32
C PRO A 227 -13.58 8.52 -0.87
N GLU A 228 -14.61 9.33 -0.61
CA GLU A 228 -15.46 9.93 -1.64
C GLU A 228 -14.66 10.90 -2.54
N PHE A 229 -13.83 11.75 -1.94
CA PHE A 229 -12.96 12.67 -2.68
C PHE A 229 -11.94 11.91 -3.54
N LEU A 230 -11.28 10.90 -2.97
CA LEU A 230 -10.31 10.06 -3.66
C LEU A 230 -10.95 9.39 -4.88
N LEU A 231 -12.10 8.73 -4.69
CA LEU A 231 -12.78 8.02 -5.77
C LEU A 231 -13.28 8.96 -6.87
N ARG A 232 -13.79 10.15 -6.54
CA ARG A 232 -14.25 11.13 -7.55
C ARG A 232 -13.12 11.68 -8.41
N THR A 233 -11.89 11.69 -7.88
CA THR A 233 -10.74 12.17 -8.63
C THR A 233 -10.19 11.09 -9.57
N GLU A 234 -10.32 9.81 -9.20
CA GLU A 234 -9.93 8.68 -10.05
C GLU A 234 -11.02 8.23 -11.05
N LEU A 235 -12.30 8.43 -10.71
CA LEU A 235 -13.44 7.84 -11.43
C LEU A 235 -14.52 8.86 -11.77
N ARG A 236 -14.90 8.92 -13.05
CA ARG A 236 -15.99 9.81 -13.54
C ARG A 236 -17.35 9.53 -12.91
N ASN A 237 -17.67 8.27 -12.62
CA ASN A 237 -18.93 7.87 -11.98
C ASN A 237 -18.65 6.80 -10.92
N PRO A 238 -18.42 7.20 -9.66
CA PRO A 238 -17.95 6.29 -8.60
C PRO A 238 -19.07 5.47 -7.94
N ALA A 239 -20.36 5.75 -8.19
CA ALA A 239 -21.45 5.17 -7.41
C ALA A 239 -21.44 3.63 -7.36
N ARG A 240 -21.29 2.97 -8.51
CA ARG A 240 -21.19 1.49 -8.55
C ARG A 240 -19.90 0.95 -7.92
N TYR A 241 -18.82 1.72 -8.00
CA TYR A 241 -17.55 1.36 -7.38
C TYR A 241 -17.64 1.44 -5.85
N MET A 242 -18.29 2.48 -5.33
CA MET A 242 -18.59 2.63 -3.90
C MET A 242 -19.44 1.46 -3.39
N SER A 243 -20.52 1.09 -4.09
CA SER A 243 -21.35 -0.06 -3.67
C SER A 243 -20.57 -1.39 -3.66
N ILE A 244 -19.61 -1.57 -4.58
CA ILE A 244 -18.74 -2.77 -4.58
C ILE A 244 -17.74 -2.72 -3.41
N LEU A 245 -17.14 -1.56 -3.13
CA LEU A 245 -16.22 -1.39 -2.00
C LEU A 245 -16.94 -1.61 -0.65
N GLU A 246 -18.15 -1.07 -0.50
CA GLU A 246 -19.02 -1.30 0.66
C GLU A 246 -19.37 -2.77 0.83
N ALA A 247 -19.76 -3.46 -0.26
CA ALA A 247 -20.03 -4.89 -0.23
C ALA A 247 -18.82 -5.69 0.25
N ILE A 248 -17.62 -5.38 -0.27
CA ILE A 248 -16.38 -6.07 0.11
C ILE A 248 -16.02 -5.76 1.57
N ALA A 249 -16.08 -4.49 2.00
CA ALA A 249 -15.75 -4.08 3.37
C ALA A 249 -16.68 -4.66 4.43
N THR A 250 -17.91 -5.04 4.03
CA THR A 250 -18.91 -5.71 4.88
C THR A 250 -18.90 -7.24 4.75
N GLY A 251 -17.84 -7.80 4.15
CA GLY A 251 -17.57 -9.25 4.13
C GLY A 251 -18.11 -10.01 2.92
N ARG A 252 -18.56 -9.34 1.84
CA ARG A 252 -18.91 -9.99 0.57
C ARG A 252 -17.66 -10.11 -0.28
N THR A 253 -16.95 -11.21 -0.14
CA THR A 253 -15.60 -11.36 -0.72
C THR A 253 -15.60 -12.12 -2.04
N THR A 254 -16.66 -12.87 -2.38
CA THR A 254 -16.73 -13.59 -3.67
C THR A 254 -17.53 -12.82 -4.73
N PRO A 255 -17.25 -13.00 -6.04
CA PRO A 255 -18.02 -12.37 -7.10
C PRO A 255 -19.54 -12.60 -7.02
N ASN A 256 -19.96 -13.77 -6.55
CA ASN A 256 -21.38 -14.12 -6.42
C ASN A 256 -22.04 -13.34 -5.29
N GLU A 257 -21.38 -13.22 -4.13
CA GLU A 257 -21.89 -12.44 -3.01
C GLU A 257 -21.97 -10.96 -3.36
N ILE A 258 -20.90 -10.42 -3.97
CA ILE A 258 -20.85 -9.02 -4.40
C ILE A 258 -21.97 -8.75 -5.41
N SER A 259 -22.09 -9.59 -6.45
CA SER A 259 -23.16 -9.46 -7.46
C SER A 259 -24.55 -9.47 -6.81
N GLY A 260 -24.78 -10.37 -5.85
CA GLY A 260 -26.05 -10.51 -5.14
C GLY A 260 -26.45 -9.28 -4.33
N VAL A 261 -25.51 -8.64 -3.63
CA VAL A 261 -25.82 -7.44 -2.83
C VAL A 261 -25.85 -6.16 -3.68
N THR A 262 -24.99 -6.03 -4.69
CA THR A 262 -24.93 -4.81 -5.51
C THR A 262 -25.94 -4.80 -6.66
N ASN A 263 -26.59 -5.94 -6.95
CA ASN A 263 -27.43 -6.14 -8.14
C ASN A 263 -26.70 -5.80 -9.46
N ILE A 264 -25.40 -6.12 -9.54
CA ILE A 264 -24.57 -5.92 -10.73
C ILE A 264 -24.31 -7.30 -11.32
N ASP A 265 -24.70 -7.50 -12.59
CA ASP A 265 -24.45 -8.75 -13.30
C ASP A 265 -22.96 -9.09 -13.38
N SER A 266 -22.64 -10.38 -13.42
CA SER A 266 -21.26 -10.92 -13.38
C SER A 266 -20.33 -10.36 -14.46
N GLY A 267 -20.84 -10.12 -15.67
CA GLY A 267 -20.08 -9.55 -16.79
C GLY A 267 -19.59 -8.12 -16.50
N PRO A 268 -20.49 -7.16 -16.28
CA PRO A 268 -20.14 -5.82 -15.81
C PRO A 268 -19.31 -5.81 -14.52
N LEU A 269 -19.66 -6.64 -13.53
CA LEU A 269 -18.93 -6.72 -12.25
C LEU A 269 -17.44 -7.04 -12.46
N SER A 270 -17.12 -7.95 -13.37
CA SER A 270 -15.73 -8.31 -13.69
C SER A 270 -14.91 -7.11 -14.20
N LYS A 271 -15.55 -6.14 -14.87
CA LYS A 271 -14.88 -4.90 -15.31
C LYS A 271 -14.65 -3.96 -14.13
N TYR A 272 -15.65 -3.77 -13.27
CA TYR A 272 -15.53 -2.94 -12.07
C TYR A 272 -14.44 -3.45 -11.14
N LEU A 273 -14.41 -4.76 -10.85
CA LEU A 273 -13.37 -5.38 -10.03
C LEU A 273 -11.98 -5.23 -10.65
N ARG A 274 -11.86 -5.29 -11.98
CA ARG A 274 -10.58 -5.06 -12.66
C ARG A 274 -10.11 -3.62 -12.48
N THR A 275 -10.98 -2.64 -12.68
CA THR A 275 -10.63 -1.23 -12.50
C THR A 275 -10.27 -0.92 -11.05
N LEU A 276 -11.02 -1.43 -10.06
CA LEU A 276 -10.67 -1.25 -8.64
C LEU A 276 -9.29 -1.85 -8.30
N ARG A 277 -8.93 -2.98 -8.91
CA ARG A 277 -7.59 -3.58 -8.75
C ARG A 277 -6.50 -2.75 -9.41
N GLN A 278 -6.73 -2.23 -10.61
CA GLN A 278 -5.79 -1.32 -11.29
C GLN A 278 -5.57 -0.03 -10.49
N LEU A 279 -6.62 0.47 -9.84
CA LEU A 279 -6.53 1.61 -8.91
C LEU A 279 -5.96 1.23 -7.53
N ARG A 280 -5.68 -0.06 -7.29
CA ARG A 280 -5.19 -0.61 -6.01
C ARG A 280 -6.07 -0.23 -4.81
N LEU A 281 -7.38 -0.31 -5.04
CA LEU A 281 -8.41 -0.12 -4.02
C LEU A 281 -8.87 -1.45 -3.45
N ILE A 282 -8.74 -2.53 -4.24
CA ILE A 282 -9.02 -3.89 -3.80
C ILE A 282 -7.92 -4.82 -4.26
N ASP A 283 -7.71 -5.87 -3.47
CA ASP A 283 -6.89 -7.01 -3.84
C ASP A 283 -7.75 -8.21 -4.23
N ARG A 284 -7.13 -9.09 -5.01
CA ARG A 284 -7.71 -10.39 -5.36
C ARG A 284 -6.80 -11.47 -4.83
N GLU A 285 -7.28 -12.18 -3.83
CA GLU A 285 -6.59 -13.30 -3.22
C GLU A 285 -7.12 -14.62 -3.77
N VAL A 286 -6.24 -15.62 -3.77
CA VAL A 286 -6.58 -17.03 -4.01
C VAL A 286 -5.84 -17.83 -2.94
N PRO A 287 -6.25 -19.06 -2.62
CA PRO A 287 -5.53 -19.89 -1.67
C PRO A 287 -4.06 -19.98 -2.08
N VAL A 288 -3.13 -19.83 -1.14
CA VAL A 288 -1.69 -19.80 -1.43
C VAL A 288 -1.21 -21.05 -2.20
N THR A 289 -1.88 -22.19 -2.01
CA THR A 289 -1.61 -23.45 -2.71
C THR A 289 -2.15 -23.51 -4.15
N ALA A 290 -2.84 -22.46 -4.62
CA ALA A 290 -3.49 -22.42 -5.93
C ALA A 290 -2.77 -21.48 -6.91
N SER A 291 -2.80 -21.84 -8.21
CA SER A 291 -2.29 -20.94 -9.25
C SER A 291 -3.11 -19.64 -9.32
N ARG A 292 -2.45 -18.50 -9.08
CA ARG A 292 -3.06 -17.15 -9.17
C ARG A 292 -3.78 -16.90 -10.50
N LYS A 293 -3.23 -17.42 -11.61
CA LYS A 293 -3.76 -17.24 -12.97
C LYS A 293 -5.00 -18.10 -13.27
N GLN A 294 -5.09 -19.29 -12.67
CA GLN A 294 -6.11 -20.29 -13.04
C GLN A 294 -7.20 -20.48 -11.98
N SER A 295 -6.94 -20.10 -10.73
CA SER A 295 -7.89 -20.34 -9.64
C SER A 295 -9.20 -19.58 -9.84
N LYS A 296 -10.32 -20.29 -9.69
CA LYS A 296 -11.67 -19.72 -9.65
C LYS A 296 -12.15 -19.42 -8.23
N ARG A 297 -11.39 -19.83 -7.22
CA ARG A 297 -11.67 -19.60 -5.79
C ARG A 297 -11.06 -18.28 -5.36
N SER A 298 -11.43 -17.18 -6.01
CA SER A 298 -10.89 -15.87 -5.63
C SER A 298 -11.79 -15.14 -4.66
N ARG A 299 -11.17 -14.56 -3.63
CA ARG A 299 -11.77 -13.61 -2.71
C ARG A 299 -11.20 -12.21 -3.00
N TYR A 300 -12.00 -11.20 -2.71
CA TYR A 300 -11.65 -9.79 -2.88
C TYR A 300 -11.69 -9.11 -1.53
N HIS A 301 -10.71 -8.25 -1.28
CA HIS A 301 -10.55 -7.50 -0.03
C HIS A 301 -10.24 -6.04 -0.36
N VAL A 302 -10.68 -5.10 0.48
CA VAL A 302 -10.29 -3.69 0.34
C VAL A 302 -8.83 -3.55 0.77
N ALA A 303 -7.99 -3.00 -0.09
CA ALA A 303 -6.54 -3.01 0.08
C ALA A 303 -6.01 -1.99 1.11
N ASP A 304 -6.80 -0.98 1.45
CA ASP A 304 -6.42 0.08 2.41
C ASP A 304 -7.33 0.01 3.64
N GLU A 305 -6.72 -0.05 4.82
CA GLU A 305 -7.46 -0.27 6.07
C GLU A 305 -8.39 0.88 6.43
N PHE A 306 -8.00 2.11 6.12
CA PHE A 306 -8.89 3.25 6.34
C PHE A 306 -10.08 3.21 5.38
N LEU A 307 -9.87 2.84 4.11
CA LEU A 307 -10.99 2.62 3.20
C LEU A 307 -11.89 1.49 3.70
N ARG A 308 -11.33 0.38 4.19
CA ARG A 308 -12.11 -0.75 4.75
C ARG A 308 -12.94 -0.30 5.95
N PHE A 309 -12.32 0.41 6.90
CA PHE A 309 -13.00 0.97 8.08
C PHE A 309 -14.12 1.93 7.66
N TRP A 310 -13.83 2.83 6.72
CA TRP A 310 -14.78 3.84 6.27
C TRP A 310 -15.99 3.25 5.55
N PHE A 311 -15.77 2.28 4.64
CA PHE A 311 -16.85 1.60 3.94
C PHE A 311 -17.64 0.64 4.83
N ARG A 312 -17.06 0.15 5.93
CA ARG A 312 -17.76 -0.69 6.91
C ARG A 312 -18.64 0.13 7.85
N TYR A 313 -18.14 1.25 8.34
CA TYR A 313 -18.79 1.99 9.45
C TYR A 313 -19.33 3.36 9.07
N ILE A 314 -18.68 4.09 8.16
CA ILE A 314 -18.99 5.50 7.92
C ILE A 314 -20.00 5.65 6.80
N GLU A 315 -19.71 5.10 5.62
CA GLU A 315 -20.58 5.26 4.45
C GLU A 315 -22.00 4.75 4.70
N PRO A 316 -22.23 3.56 5.29
CA PRO A 316 -23.58 3.07 5.52
C PRO A 316 -24.35 3.89 6.57
N ASN A 317 -23.66 4.68 7.41
CA ASN A 317 -24.23 5.33 8.60
C ASN A 317 -24.08 6.86 8.61
N ARG A 318 -23.72 7.51 7.49
CA ARG A 318 -23.46 8.96 7.44
C ARG A 318 -24.54 9.81 8.09
N SER A 319 -25.81 9.56 7.77
CA SER A 319 -26.93 10.31 8.35
C SER A 319 -27.04 10.14 9.87
N SER A 320 -26.76 8.94 10.39
CA SER A 320 -26.76 8.68 11.83
C SER A 320 -25.56 9.33 12.51
N ILE A 321 -24.39 9.32 11.87
CA ILE A 321 -23.17 9.98 12.37
C ILE A 321 -23.35 11.50 12.45
N GLU A 322 -24.00 12.12 11.47
CA GLU A 322 -24.28 13.57 11.49
C GLU A 322 -25.25 13.98 12.62
N GLN A 323 -26.15 13.08 13.02
CA GLN A 323 -27.15 13.34 14.06
C GLN A 323 -26.61 13.02 15.47
N ALA A 324 -25.90 11.91 15.62
CA ALA A 324 -25.48 11.35 16.91
C ALA A 324 -24.15 10.57 16.78
N PRO A 325 -23.02 11.27 16.55
CA PRO A 325 -21.73 10.61 16.32
C PRO A 325 -21.25 9.82 17.54
N GLU A 326 -21.48 10.31 18.76
CA GLU A 326 -21.16 9.58 19.99
C GLU A 326 -21.92 8.25 20.10
N MET A 327 -23.21 8.23 19.75
CA MET A 327 -24.01 7.00 19.77
C MET A 327 -23.51 5.99 18.75
N MET A 328 -23.09 6.44 17.56
CA MET A 328 -22.50 5.56 16.55
C MET A 328 -21.16 4.97 16.98
N LEU A 329 -20.37 5.75 17.71
CA LEU A 329 -19.12 5.23 18.28
C LEU A 329 -19.40 4.15 19.33
N GLU A 330 -20.28 4.42 20.29
CA GLU A 330 -20.55 3.54 21.44
C GLU A 330 -21.36 2.28 21.10
N GLU A 331 -22.36 2.40 20.22
CA GLU A 331 -23.32 1.31 19.98
C GLU A 331 -22.99 0.46 18.75
N LEU A 332 -22.17 0.97 17.83
CA LEU A 332 -21.83 0.27 16.58
C LEU A 332 -20.33 0.02 16.43
N ILE A 333 -19.51 1.07 16.47
CA ILE A 333 -18.08 0.96 16.13
C ILE A 333 -17.31 0.24 17.24
N GLU A 334 -17.38 0.70 18.49
CA GLU A 334 -16.61 0.11 19.58
C GLU A 334 -16.95 -1.36 19.85
N PRO A 335 -18.23 -1.81 19.86
CA PRO A 335 -18.57 -3.20 20.08
C PRO A 335 -18.07 -4.13 18.97
N ASP A 336 -18.02 -3.67 17.72
CA ASP A 336 -17.60 -4.46 16.56
C ASP A 336 -16.12 -4.27 16.20
N LEU A 337 -15.44 -3.27 16.77
CA LEU A 337 -14.03 -2.97 16.48
C LEU A 337 -13.10 -4.19 16.65
N PRO A 338 -13.23 -5.07 17.67
CA PRO A 338 -12.41 -6.28 17.75
C PRO A 338 -12.52 -7.17 16.51
N ASN A 339 -13.71 -7.32 15.91
CA ASN A 339 -13.90 -8.11 14.69
C ASN A 339 -13.24 -7.44 13.47
N HIS A 340 -13.26 -6.11 13.40
CA HIS A 340 -12.58 -5.38 12.32
C HIS A 340 -11.07 -5.44 12.43
N VAL A 341 -10.55 -5.39 13.66
CA VAL A 341 -9.12 -5.49 13.97
C VAL A 341 -8.60 -6.91 13.73
N ALA A 342 -9.38 -7.95 14.00
CA ALA A 342 -8.98 -9.34 13.76
C ALA A 342 -8.49 -9.57 12.32
N THR A 343 -9.18 -9.04 11.31
CA THR A 343 -8.75 -9.14 9.92
C THR A 343 -7.41 -8.45 9.65
N THR A 344 -7.18 -7.27 10.23
CA THR A 344 -5.87 -6.58 10.13
C THR A 344 -4.78 -7.34 10.88
N PHE A 345 -5.14 -8.00 11.98
CA PHE A 345 -4.19 -8.73 12.81
C PHE A 345 -3.58 -9.93 12.08
N GLU A 346 -4.31 -10.55 11.15
CA GLU A 346 -3.76 -11.58 10.24
C GLU A 346 -2.59 -11.02 9.40
N ASP A 347 -2.73 -9.81 8.85
CA ASP A 347 -1.67 -9.17 8.06
C ASP A 347 -0.48 -8.77 8.95
N VAL A 348 -0.75 -8.29 10.18
CA VAL A 348 0.28 -8.01 11.20
C VAL A 348 1.02 -9.29 11.61
N ALA A 349 0.30 -10.40 11.79
CA ALA A 349 0.86 -11.71 12.07
C ALA A 349 1.74 -12.20 10.92
N GLN A 350 1.32 -11.98 9.67
CA GLN A 350 2.11 -12.28 8.48
C GLN A 350 3.43 -11.50 8.49
N GLU A 351 3.40 -10.20 8.81
CA GLU A 351 4.61 -9.39 8.97
C GLU A 351 5.54 -9.93 10.07
N ALA A 352 4.98 -10.37 11.20
CA ALA A 352 5.74 -10.95 12.30
C ALA A 352 6.40 -12.28 11.90
N ILE A 353 5.70 -13.16 11.18
CA ILE A 353 6.29 -14.41 10.67
C ILE A 353 7.44 -14.11 9.72
N TRP A 354 7.27 -13.16 8.79
CA TRP A 354 8.37 -12.74 7.92
C TRP A 354 9.55 -12.12 8.69
N ALA A 355 9.28 -11.36 9.75
CA ALA A 355 10.33 -10.82 10.62
C ALA A 355 11.08 -11.94 11.36
N ALA A 356 10.38 -12.95 11.88
CA ALA A 356 10.99 -14.11 12.52
C ALA A 356 11.87 -14.91 11.55
N ILE A 357 11.43 -15.09 10.30
CA ILE A 357 12.24 -15.72 9.25
C ILE A 357 13.53 -14.92 9.00
N ARG A 358 13.44 -13.58 8.89
CA ARG A 358 14.63 -12.72 8.69
C ARG A 358 15.60 -12.72 9.87
N ARG A 359 15.13 -13.07 11.07
CA ARG A 359 15.93 -13.18 12.30
C ARG A 359 16.40 -14.61 12.57
N ASP A 360 16.21 -15.54 11.62
CA ASP A 360 16.53 -16.96 11.76
C ASP A 360 15.79 -17.66 12.93
N GLU A 361 14.69 -17.08 13.42
CA GLU A 361 13.81 -17.69 14.44
C GLU A 361 12.81 -18.69 13.84
N LEU A 362 12.57 -18.60 12.53
CA LEU A 362 11.78 -19.54 11.74
C LEU A 362 12.54 -19.93 10.48
N ALA A 363 12.32 -21.17 10.01
CA ALA A 363 12.85 -21.64 8.73
C ALA A 363 12.26 -20.82 7.56
N PRO A 364 12.99 -20.66 6.44
CA PRO A 364 12.54 -19.84 5.32
C PRO A 364 11.36 -20.47 4.58
N TYR A 365 10.46 -19.63 4.07
CA TYR A 365 9.36 -20.00 3.18
C TYR A 365 9.40 -19.12 1.92
N ALA A 366 9.05 -19.69 0.77
CA ALA A 366 9.02 -18.97 -0.50
C ALA A 366 7.76 -18.13 -0.66
N GLU A 367 6.64 -18.63 -0.15
CA GLU A 367 5.35 -17.95 -0.16
C GLU A 367 4.70 -18.05 1.23
N LEU A 368 3.93 -17.03 1.60
CA LEU A 368 3.09 -17.01 2.80
C LEU A 368 1.78 -16.32 2.43
N GLY A 369 0.66 -16.90 2.81
CA GLY A 369 -0.65 -16.27 2.62
C GLY A 369 -1.81 -17.17 3.02
N ARG A 370 -3.04 -16.62 2.92
CA ARG A 370 -4.28 -17.29 3.33
C ARG A 370 -4.58 -18.56 2.52
N TRP A 371 -5.25 -19.52 3.14
CA TRP A 371 -5.72 -20.74 2.48
C TRP A 371 -7.18 -21.03 2.79
N TRP A 372 -7.96 -21.46 1.78
CA TRP A 372 -9.32 -21.93 1.98
C TRP A 372 -9.75 -22.99 0.95
N TYR A 373 -10.57 -23.95 1.38
CA TYR A 373 -11.24 -24.92 0.51
C TYR A 373 -12.53 -25.45 1.15
N GLY A 374 -13.67 -25.14 0.51
CA GLY A 374 -14.97 -25.52 1.06
C GLY A 374 -15.27 -24.68 2.31
N GLU A 375 -15.49 -25.37 3.43
CA GLU A 375 -15.69 -24.76 4.76
C GLU A 375 -14.40 -24.62 5.58
N HIS A 376 -13.29 -25.20 5.11
CA HIS A 376 -11.99 -25.15 5.78
C HIS A 376 -11.22 -23.91 5.35
N GLU A 377 -10.59 -23.28 6.33
CA GLU A 377 -9.79 -22.07 6.17
C GLU A 377 -8.63 -22.11 7.16
N ILE A 378 -7.47 -21.60 6.75
CA ILE A 378 -6.31 -21.39 7.62
C ILE A 378 -5.79 -20.00 7.32
N ASP A 379 -5.67 -19.18 8.36
CA ASP A 379 -5.31 -17.77 8.25
C ASP A 379 -4.00 -17.57 7.48
N LEU A 380 -2.96 -18.32 7.81
CA LEU A 380 -1.66 -18.20 7.16
C LEU A 380 -1.05 -19.57 6.85
N VAL A 381 -0.70 -19.78 5.58
CA VAL A 381 0.00 -20.98 5.11
C VAL A 381 1.30 -20.59 4.40
N GLY A 382 2.42 -21.10 4.92
CA GLY A 382 3.76 -20.89 4.37
C GLY A 382 4.20 -22.07 3.51
N LEU A 383 4.73 -21.82 2.32
CA LEU A 383 5.14 -22.87 1.37
C LEU A 383 6.65 -22.82 1.15
N ALA A 384 7.35 -23.94 1.38
CA ALA A 384 8.77 -24.11 1.04
C ALA A 384 8.92 -25.31 0.09
N PRO A 385 8.70 -25.12 -1.23
CA PRO A 385 8.68 -26.21 -2.20
C PRO A 385 9.97 -27.03 -2.25
N ASP A 386 11.13 -26.39 -2.09
CA ASP A 386 12.44 -27.05 -2.17
C ASP A 386 12.72 -27.96 -0.98
N ASP A 387 12.10 -27.68 0.17
CA ASP A 387 12.25 -28.44 1.42
C ASP A 387 11.08 -29.41 1.65
N ASP A 388 10.07 -29.42 0.77
CA ASP A 388 8.77 -30.10 0.99
C ASP A 388 8.19 -29.80 2.39
N ARG A 389 8.29 -28.52 2.81
CA ARG A 389 7.85 -28.04 4.13
C ARG A 389 6.68 -27.06 4.01
N ILE A 390 5.71 -27.19 4.92
CA ILE A 390 4.55 -26.31 5.02
C ILE A 390 4.44 -25.73 6.43
N LEU A 391 4.12 -24.44 6.53
CA LEU A 391 3.68 -23.79 7.77
C LEU A 391 2.18 -23.63 7.73
N LEU A 392 1.49 -23.94 8.83
CA LEU A 392 0.04 -23.78 9.00
C LEU A 392 -0.18 -22.95 10.27
N ALA A 393 -0.85 -21.81 10.17
CA ALA A 393 -0.93 -20.89 11.29
C ALA A 393 -2.29 -20.20 11.42
N GLU A 394 -2.74 -20.07 12.68
CA GLU A 394 -3.95 -19.35 13.07
C GLU A 394 -3.63 -18.09 13.88
N CYS A 395 -4.43 -17.04 13.69
CA CYS A 395 -4.21 -15.72 14.28
C CYS A 395 -5.43 -15.27 15.10
N GLU A 396 -5.25 -15.14 16.41
CA GLU A 396 -6.35 -14.83 17.32
C GLU A 396 -6.24 -13.44 17.95
N TRP A 397 -7.21 -12.59 17.59
CA TRP A 397 -7.45 -11.29 18.22
C TRP A 397 -8.61 -11.38 19.22
N THR A 398 -8.41 -12.10 20.31
CA THR A 398 -9.43 -12.32 21.34
C THR A 398 -8.93 -11.87 22.72
N ALA A 399 -9.86 -11.68 23.66
CA ALA A 399 -9.53 -11.29 25.04
C ALA A 399 -9.07 -12.48 25.91
N GLU A 400 -9.37 -13.71 25.48
CA GLU A 400 -9.02 -14.93 26.19
C GLU A 400 -7.74 -15.54 25.58
N PRO A 401 -6.86 -16.14 26.40
CA PRO A 401 -5.70 -16.87 25.87
C PRO A 401 -6.12 -18.04 24.98
N VAL A 402 -5.33 -18.29 23.95
CA VAL A 402 -5.51 -19.43 23.04
C VAL A 402 -5.22 -20.73 23.76
N GLY A 403 -6.08 -21.73 23.55
CA GLY A 403 -5.96 -23.05 24.16
C GLY A 403 -5.98 -24.20 23.16
N HIS A 404 -6.03 -25.43 23.67
CA HIS A 404 -5.96 -26.67 22.89
C HIS A 404 -7.06 -26.81 21.82
N ALA A 405 -8.22 -26.18 22.02
CA ALA A 405 -9.30 -26.25 21.04
C ALA A 405 -8.90 -25.69 19.66
N LEU A 406 -8.11 -24.62 19.62
CA LEU A 406 -7.62 -24.06 18.36
C LEU A 406 -6.52 -24.93 17.74
N VAL A 407 -5.68 -25.56 18.58
CA VAL A 407 -4.68 -26.53 18.14
C VAL A 407 -5.35 -27.70 17.40
N ASP A 408 -6.41 -28.25 17.99
CA ASP A 408 -7.14 -29.37 17.41
C ASP A 408 -7.87 -28.95 16.12
N ALA A 409 -8.51 -27.77 16.11
CA ALA A 409 -9.15 -27.23 14.91
C ALA A 409 -8.15 -27.01 13.76
N LEU A 410 -6.99 -26.39 14.02
CA LEU A 410 -5.95 -26.18 13.01
C LEU A 410 -5.39 -27.51 12.47
N ARG A 411 -5.24 -28.53 13.33
CA ARG A 411 -4.83 -29.87 12.89
C ARG A 411 -5.87 -30.50 11.99
N ASP A 412 -7.15 -30.40 12.35
CA ASP A 412 -8.25 -30.90 11.54
C ASP A 412 -8.26 -30.21 10.17
N ASP A 413 -8.17 -28.88 10.10
CA ASP A 413 -8.13 -28.13 8.83
C ASP A 413 -6.88 -28.44 8.00
N ALA A 414 -5.73 -28.69 8.64
CA ALA A 414 -4.49 -29.06 7.98
C ALA A 414 -4.61 -30.35 7.14
N GLU A 415 -5.44 -31.31 7.56
CA GLU A 415 -5.69 -32.56 6.82
C GLU A 415 -6.32 -32.29 5.44
N HIS A 416 -6.99 -31.15 5.26
CA HIS A 416 -7.64 -30.75 4.01
C HIS A 416 -6.71 -29.99 3.05
N VAL A 417 -5.53 -29.58 3.51
CA VAL A 417 -4.56 -28.82 2.71
C VAL A 417 -3.81 -29.75 1.74
N ARG A 418 -4.17 -29.68 0.46
CA ARG A 418 -3.52 -30.48 -0.60
C ARG A 418 -2.34 -29.74 -1.24
N TRP A 419 -1.14 -29.95 -0.70
CA TRP A 419 0.11 -29.38 -1.21
C TRP A 419 1.31 -30.22 -0.74
N GLY A 420 2.38 -30.32 -1.53
CA GLY A 420 3.57 -31.11 -1.18
C GLY A 420 3.35 -32.64 -1.28
N SER A 421 4.30 -33.41 -0.75
CA SER A 421 4.16 -34.87 -0.68
C SER A 421 3.26 -35.32 0.48
N SER A 422 2.89 -36.60 0.52
CA SER A 422 2.15 -37.20 1.65
C SER A 422 2.98 -37.31 2.94
N THR A 423 4.28 -37.00 2.88
CA THR A 423 5.22 -37.05 3.99
C THR A 423 5.95 -35.70 4.18
N ARG A 424 5.32 -34.61 3.72
CA ARG A 424 5.83 -33.24 3.85
C ARG A 424 6.12 -32.90 5.32
N ASP A 425 7.10 -32.03 5.56
CA ASP A 425 7.40 -31.50 6.90
C ASP A 425 6.32 -30.47 7.29
N GLU A 426 5.46 -30.81 8.23
CA GLU A 426 4.40 -29.92 8.72
C GLU A 426 4.85 -29.15 9.96
N ARG A 427 4.84 -27.83 9.85
CA ARG A 427 5.07 -26.89 10.94
C ARG A 427 3.80 -26.14 11.22
N PHE A 428 3.60 -25.81 12.49
CA PHE A 428 2.43 -25.10 12.96
C PHE A 428 2.84 -23.83 13.68
N ALA A 429 2.02 -22.79 13.61
CA ALA A 429 2.18 -21.63 14.46
C ALA A 429 0.83 -21.14 15.00
N LEU A 430 0.86 -20.58 16.21
CA LEU A 430 -0.28 -19.86 16.76
C LEU A 430 0.16 -18.45 17.07
N VAL A 431 -0.61 -17.48 16.60
CA VAL A 431 -0.40 -16.07 16.86
C VAL A 431 -1.54 -15.58 17.74
N SER A 432 -1.23 -15.02 18.91
CA SER A 432 -2.26 -14.62 19.86
C SER A 432 -1.97 -13.26 20.50
N LYS A 433 -2.98 -12.40 20.46
CA LYS A 433 -3.00 -11.13 21.18
C LYS A 433 -3.02 -11.31 22.71
N SER A 434 -3.76 -12.29 23.22
CA SER A 434 -3.89 -12.54 24.67
C SER A 434 -2.97 -13.64 25.21
N GLY A 435 -2.11 -14.20 24.36
CA GLY A 435 -1.19 -15.27 24.72
C GLY A 435 -1.86 -16.64 24.76
N PHE A 436 -1.31 -17.54 25.57
CA PHE A 436 -1.66 -18.96 25.56
C PHE A 436 -2.01 -19.43 26.97
N VAL A 437 -2.88 -20.44 27.07
CA VAL A 437 -3.18 -21.07 28.36
C VAL A 437 -1.94 -21.75 28.95
N ASP A 438 -1.85 -21.79 30.28
CA ASP A 438 -0.74 -22.43 31.00
C ASP A 438 -0.58 -23.89 30.57
N GLY A 439 0.66 -24.32 30.30
CA GLY A 439 0.98 -25.68 29.88
C GLY A 439 0.84 -25.95 28.37
N LEU A 440 0.22 -25.04 27.59
CA LEU A 440 0.05 -25.26 26.14
C LEU A 440 1.40 -25.44 25.43
N GLU A 441 2.38 -24.58 25.73
CA GLU A 441 3.72 -24.66 25.14
C GLU A 441 4.44 -25.97 25.50
N GLU A 442 4.22 -26.50 26.72
CA GLU A 442 4.83 -27.75 27.18
C GLU A 442 4.21 -28.98 26.51
N ASP A 443 2.92 -28.91 26.18
CA ASP A 443 2.16 -29.97 25.52
C ASP A 443 2.38 -30.02 24.00
N LEU A 444 2.85 -28.91 23.42
CA LEU A 444 3.17 -28.82 21.99
C LEU A 444 4.62 -29.24 21.72
N GLY A 445 4.84 -30.00 20.64
CA GLY A 445 6.18 -30.42 20.26
C GLY A 445 6.94 -29.38 19.42
N ASP A 446 8.21 -29.65 19.11
CA ASP A 446 9.15 -28.78 18.35
C ASP A 446 8.70 -28.39 16.92
N HIS A 447 7.54 -28.89 16.47
CA HIS A 447 6.92 -28.50 15.20
C HIS A 447 5.99 -27.29 15.35
N TRP A 448 5.75 -26.79 16.57
CA TRP A 448 4.92 -25.63 16.87
C TRP A 448 5.78 -24.39 17.16
N SER A 449 5.27 -23.22 16.76
CA SER A 449 5.84 -21.92 17.08
C SER A 449 4.78 -20.99 17.63
N LEU A 450 4.99 -20.46 18.83
CA LEU A 450 4.02 -19.61 19.52
C LEU A 450 4.45 -18.13 19.44
N PHE A 451 3.53 -17.28 19.01
CA PHE A 451 3.73 -15.83 18.88
C PHE A 451 2.73 -15.10 19.78
N GLY A 452 3.11 -14.89 21.04
CA GLY A 452 2.36 -14.04 21.97
C GLY A 452 2.70 -12.55 21.80
N ALA A 453 1.93 -11.67 22.45
CA ALA A 453 2.06 -10.22 22.36
C ALA A 453 3.51 -9.70 22.52
N SER A 454 4.27 -10.17 23.51
CA SER A 454 5.66 -9.71 23.73
C SER A 454 6.61 -10.11 22.59
N LYS A 455 6.40 -11.29 21.99
CA LYS A 455 7.19 -11.73 20.83
C LYS A 455 6.83 -10.90 19.59
N LEU A 456 5.54 -10.66 19.37
CA LEU A 456 5.06 -9.81 18.27
C LEU A 456 5.62 -8.40 18.39
N GLU A 457 5.58 -7.80 19.58
CA GLU A 457 6.16 -6.48 19.83
C GLU A 457 7.66 -6.45 19.57
N SER A 458 8.41 -7.47 19.99
CA SER A 458 9.85 -7.56 19.70
C SER A 458 10.15 -7.71 18.22
N LEU A 459 9.38 -8.53 17.50
CA LEU A 459 9.54 -8.75 16.06
C LEU A 459 9.18 -7.51 15.23
N LEU A 460 8.19 -6.75 15.71
CA LEU A 460 7.62 -5.60 15.03
C LEU A 460 8.01 -4.25 15.65
N ALA A 461 9.08 -4.24 16.45
CA ALA A 461 9.65 -3.01 16.97
C ALA A 461 10.34 -2.21 15.85
N PRO A 462 10.23 -0.86 15.83
CA PRO A 462 10.99 -0.02 14.92
C PRO A 462 12.50 -0.30 15.03
N ALA A 463 13.22 -0.23 13.92
CA ALA A 463 14.66 -0.50 13.87
C ALA A 463 15.50 0.39 14.80
N ASN A 464 14.97 1.57 15.16
CA ASN A 464 15.61 2.54 16.06
C ASN A 464 15.38 2.30 17.56
N SER A 465 14.83 1.13 17.95
CA SER A 465 14.45 0.82 19.35
C SER A 465 15.48 -0.01 20.13
N SER A 466 16.70 -0.20 19.61
CA SER A 466 17.75 -1.05 20.20
C SER A 466 18.97 -0.25 20.64
#